data_AF-A0A4S8LC41-F1
#
_entry.id   AF-A0A4S8LC41-F1
#
_cell.length_a   1.000
_cell.length_b   1.000
_cell.length_c   1.000
_cell.angle_alpha   90.00
_cell.angle_beta   90.00
_cell.angle_gamma   90.00
#
_symmetry.space_group_name_H-M   'P 1'
#
loop_
_entity.id
_entity.type
_entity.pdbx_description
1 polymer ?
#
loop_
_entity_poly.entity_id
_entity_poly.type
_entity_poly.pdbx_seq_one_letter_code
_entity_poly.pdbx_strand_id
1 'polypeptide(L)'
;KSSGYIGRNWTEGPGKIWTLEEMVGPDSVFKFQLLKWDGKTSIPLVDDHGRIFAILVGHPPNDPTWELLNDQAVDLLEKYRGLVTPDDKVSRRGLSRYMSVGYSFGGGQKIPQPLLHNCKDQRILEDLLSAECFQRLSGHLSSAFATWAPKLHQVYMDTLSSYEAHDPSFHRNFPGTAFAAATFNFDEQTETMEHVDYFNYITGWCGITALGHFNHTKGAQMILWDLKLVIEFPPVSSMLIPSCFLRHSNTAVPTGETRQSFTEFSAGGLFRYKDDEMRTRVSMSNEERKQKETEARESAREAVNIYSTFKELADTVLS
;
A
#
# COMPACT_ATOMS: atom_id res chain seq x y z
N LYS A 1 -9.34 20.22 3.27
CA LYS A 1 -8.27 20.57 2.30
C LYS A 1 -7.04 19.73 2.65
N SER A 2 -6.32 19.17 1.67
CA SER A 2 -5.09 18.41 1.94
C SER A 2 -4.01 19.31 2.59
N SER A 3 -3.13 18.71 3.37
CA SER A 3 -1.94 19.36 3.95
C SER A 3 -0.75 19.45 2.98
N GLY A 4 -0.86 18.86 1.79
CA GLY A 4 0.21 18.72 0.81
C GLY A 4 1.00 17.40 0.91
N TYR A 5 0.85 16.66 2.01
CA TYR A 5 1.55 15.37 2.21
C TYR A 5 0.60 14.21 2.48
N ILE A 6 -0.59 14.49 3.00
CA ILE A 6 -1.62 13.51 3.33
C ILE A 6 -2.93 13.87 2.62
N GLY A 7 -3.74 12.85 2.36
CA GLY A 7 -5.01 12.94 1.66
C GLY A 7 -6.13 13.50 2.53
N ARG A 8 -7.31 13.61 1.94
CA ARG A 8 -8.53 13.91 2.69
C ARG A 8 -9.12 12.59 3.16
N ASN A 9 -9.50 12.50 4.43
CA ASN A 9 -10.23 11.34 4.93
C ASN A 9 -11.54 11.14 4.14
N TRP A 10 -11.82 9.90 3.75
CA TRP A 10 -13.08 9.48 3.16
C TRP A 10 -13.96 8.90 4.26
N THR A 11 -15.07 9.55 4.56
CA THR A 11 -16.00 9.16 5.64
C THR A 11 -17.41 8.85 5.13
N GLU A 12 -17.62 8.86 3.81
CA GLU A 12 -18.95 8.87 3.18
C GLU A 12 -19.28 7.57 2.43
N GLY A 13 -18.44 6.53 2.56
CA GLY A 13 -18.68 5.23 1.95
C GLY A 13 -19.86 4.49 2.60
N PRO A 14 -20.56 3.61 1.86
CA PRO A 14 -21.75 2.89 2.36
C PRO A 14 -21.45 1.89 3.48
N GLY A 15 -20.18 1.73 3.88
CA GLY A 15 -19.77 0.78 4.92
C GLY A 15 -20.11 -0.67 4.55
N LYS A 16 -20.03 -1.01 3.26
CA LYS A 16 -20.51 -2.26 2.70
C LYS A 16 -19.42 -2.98 1.90
N ILE A 17 -19.40 -4.30 2.01
CA ILE A 17 -18.68 -5.21 1.11
C ILE A 17 -19.57 -5.51 -0.10
N TRP A 18 -18.99 -5.40 -1.30
CA TRP A 18 -19.71 -5.57 -2.56
C TRP A 18 -19.36 -6.89 -3.22
N THR A 19 -20.32 -7.58 -3.82
CA THR A 19 -20.04 -8.78 -4.63
C THR A 19 -19.57 -8.39 -6.03
N LEU A 20 -18.92 -9.31 -6.75
CA LEU A 20 -18.55 -9.09 -8.15
C LEU A 20 -19.78 -8.76 -9.02
N GLU A 21 -20.86 -9.51 -8.85
CA GLU A 21 -22.12 -9.33 -9.59
C GLU A 21 -22.72 -7.94 -9.37
N GLU A 22 -22.71 -7.43 -8.13
CA GLU A 22 -23.18 -6.07 -7.85
C GLU A 22 -22.35 -4.99 -8.53
N MET A 23 -21.06 -5.24 -8.81
CA MET A 23 -20.16 -4.24 -9.41
C MET A 23 -20.17 -4.26 -10.94
N VAL A 24 -20.24 -5.44 -11.56
CA VAL A 24 -20.05 -5.60 -13.02
C VAL A 24 -21.19 -6.33 -13.73
N GLY A 25 -22.18 -6.86 -12.99
CA GLY A 25 -23.26 -7.68 -13.53
C GLY A 25 -24.22 -6.95 -14.49
N PRO A 26 -25.01 -7.69 -15.29
CA PRO A 26 -26.01 -7.15 -16.20
C PRO A 26 -27.04 -6.25 -15.53
N ASP A 27 -27.29 -6.41 -14.22
CA ASP A 27 -28.22 -5.58 -13.43
C ASP A 27 -27.51 -4.62 -12.46
N SER A 28 -26.17 -4.62 -12.44
CA SER A 28 -25.38 -3.69 -11.60
C SER A 28 -25.72 -2.22 -11.85
N VAL A 29 -25.89 -1.44 -10.77
CA VAL A 29 -26.02 0.03 -10.86
C VAL A 29 -24.70 0.74 -11.13
N PHE A 30 -23.57 0.08 -10.85
CA PHE A 30 -22.24 0.66 -11.03
C PHE A 30 -21.74 0.52 -12.45
N LYS A 31 -21.98 -0.63 -13.09
CA LYS A 31 -21.50 -0.94 -14.45
C LYS A 31 -19.99 -0.70 -14.60
N PHE A 32 -19.22 -1.09 -13.58
CA PHE A 32 -17.77 -0.94 -13.64
C PHE A 32 -17.20 -1.89 -14.69
N GLN A 33 -16.06 -1.50 -15.26
CA GLN A 33 -15.34 -2.35 -16.20
C GLN A 33 -14.62 -3.46 -15.42
N LEU A 34 -14.74 -4.71 -15.89
CA LEU A 34 -13.91 -5.82 -15.40
C LEU A 34 -12.63 -5.92 -16.24
N LEU A 35 -11.49 -5.75 -15.60
CA LEU A 35 -10.18 -6.08 -16.14
C LEU A 35 -9.81 -7.50 -15.69
N LYS A 36 -9.75 -8.42 -16.66
CA LYS A 36 -9.26 -9.78 -16.44
C LYS A 36 -7.74 -9.77 -16.38
N TRP A 37 -7.17 -10.34 -15.33
CA TRP A 37 -5.74 -10.35 -15.10
C TRP A 37 -5.34 -11.64 -14.39
N ASP A 38 -4.37 -12.35 -14.97
CA ASP A 38 -3.88 -13.64 -14.50
C ASP A 38 -2.70 -13.52 -13.53
N GLY A 39 -2.29 -12.30 -13.20
CA GLY A 39 -1.19 -12.05 -12.27
C GLY A 39 0.20 -12.18 -12.89
N LYS A 40 0.32 -12.56 -14.17
CA LYS A 40 1.63 -12.89 -14.77
C LYS A 40 2.30 -11.70 -15.43
N THR A 41 1.57 -10.95 -16.24
CA THR A 41 2.11 -9.79 -16.96
C THR A 41 1.78 -8.51 -16.21
N SER A 42 2.77 -7.65 -16.01
CA SER A 42 2.52 -6.35 -15.38
C SER A 42 1.66 -5.45 -16.27
N ILE A 43 0.64 -4.80 -15.70
CA ILE A 43 -0.28 -3.91 -16.43
C ILE A 43 -0.25 -2.52 -15.79
N PRO A 44 0.39 -1.52 -16.42
CA PRO A 44 0.38 -0.15 -15.92
C PRO A 44 -1.00 0.49 -16.14
N LEU A 45 -1.44 1.26 -15.16
CA LEU A 45 -2.59 2.15 -15.28
C LEU A 45 -2.07 3.55 -15.58
N VAL A 46 -2.54 4.11 -16.68
CA VAL A 46 -2.07 5.39 -17.23
C VAL A 46 -3.18 6.44 -17.23
N ASP A 47 -2.82 7.68 -16.94
CA ASP A 47 -3.73 8.82 -17.09
C ASP A 47 -3.82 9.31 -18.55
N ASP A 48 -4.64 10.32 -18.80
CA ASP A 48 -4.83 10.96 -20.11
C ASP A 48 -3.59 11.72 -20.63
N HIS A 49 -2.57 11.91 -19.79
CA HIS A 49 -1.28 12.47 -20.14
C HIS A 49 -0.18 11.38 -20.31
N GLY A 50 -0.54 10.10 -20.20
CA GLY A 50 0.39 8.97 -20.33
C GLY A 50 1.27 8.71 -19.11
N ARG A 51 0.95 9.31 -17.96
CA ARG A 51 1.64 9.07 -16.69
C ARG A 51 1.18 7.76 -16.07
N ILE A 52 2.13 6.90 -15.73
CA ILE A 52 1.89 5.64 -15.03
C ILE A 52 1.68 5.99 -13.56
N PHE A 53 0.42 6.02 -13.12
CA PHE A 53 0.06 6.40 -11.74
C PHE A 53 -0.21 5.20 -10.84
N ALA A 54 -0.32 3.99 -11.39
CA ALA A 54 -0.42 2.73 -10.67
C ALA A 54 0.04 1.57 -11.58
N ILE A 55 0.37 0.42 -10.98
CA ILE A 55 0.84 -0.77 -11.71
C ILE A 55 0.29 -2.05 -11.07
N LEU A 56 -0.32 -2.91 -11.88
CA LEU A 56 -0.52 -4.32 -11.55
C LEU A 56 0.82 -5.02 -11.76
N VAL A 57 1.39 -5.57 -10.70
CA VAL A 57 2.74 -6.13 -10.71
C VAL A 57 2.64 -7.61 -11.00
N GLY A 58 3.09 -7.98 -12.20
CA GLY A 58 3.16 -9.37 -12.64
C GLY A 58 4.16 -10.19 -11.83
N HIS A 59 3.98 -11.51 -11.82
CA HIS A 59 4.93 -12.44 -11.24
C HIS A 59 6.31 -12.30 -11.90
N PRO A 60 7.41 -12.51 -11.16
CA PRO A 60 8.73 -12.57 -11.75
C PRO A 60 8.80 -13.75 -12.76
N PRO A 61 9.02 -13.48 -14.06
CA PRO A 61 8.83 -14.48 -15.12
C PRO A 61 9.83 -15.65 -15.07
N ASN A 62 10.95 -15.47 -14.36
CA ASN A 62 12.05 -16.44 -14.29
C ASN A 62 12.15 -17.12 -12.92
N ASP A 63 11.09 -17.05 -12.10
CA ASP A 63 11.07 -17.64 -10.76
C ASP A 63 9.99 -18.73 -10.67
N PRO A 64 10.36 -20.01 -10.89
CA PRO A 64 9.40 -21.12 -10.83
C PRO A 64 8.91 -21.40 -9.41
N THR A 65 9.50 -20.76 -8.39
CA THR A 65 9.12 -20.94 -6.99
C THR A 65 8.19 -19.84 -6.49
N TRP A 66 7.84 -18.86 -7.33
CA TRP A 66 7.05 -17.69 -6.92
C TRP A 66 5.69 -18.08 -6.32
N GLU A 67 4.98 -19.02 -6.95
CA GLU A 67 3.68 -19.48 -6.47
C GLU A 67 3.76 -20.15 -5.08
N LEU A 68 4.91 -20.75 -4.72
CA LEU A 68 5.12 -21.37 -3.41
C LEU A 68 5.13 -20.34 -2.28
N LEU A 69 5.40 -19.06 -2.58
CA LEU A 69 5.38 -18.00 -1.57
C LEU A 69 3.97 -17.80 -1.00
N ASN A 70 2.92 -18.12 -1.76
CA ASN A 70 1.54 -18.04 -1.27
C ASN A 70 1.36 -18.93 -0.05
N ASP A 71 1.65 -20.21 -0.19
CA ASP A 71 1.41 -21.19 0.87
C ASP A 71 2.31 -20.92 2.07
N GLN A 72 3.59 -20.56 1.84
CA GLN A 72 4.51 -20.19 2.90
C GLN A 72 4.03 -18.97 3.71
N ALA A 73 3.52 -17.94 3.04
CA ALA A 73 3.00 -16.74 3.71
C ALA A 73 1.69 -17.05 4.44
N VAL A 74 0.76 -17.77 3.81
CA VAL A 74 -0.53 -18.15 4.40
C VAL A 74 -0.33 -19.02 5.63
N ASP A 75 0.50 -20.07 5.55
CA ASP A 75 0.81 -20.95 6.68
C ASP A 75 1.34 -20.16 7.88
N LEU A 76 2.20 -19.18 7.63
CA LEU A 76 2.77 -18.35 8.67
C LEU A 76 1.74 -17.39 9.29
N LEU A 77 0.86 -16.80 8.48
CA LEU A 77 -0.23 -15.96 8.99
C LEU A 77 -1.25 -16.80 9.78
N GLU A 78 -1.62 -17.98 9.30
CA GLU A 78 -2.53 -18.91 9.97
C GLU A 78 -1.98 -19.40 11.31
N LYS A 79 -0.68 -19.76 11.34
CA LYS A 79 0.04 -20.13 12.57
C LYS A 79 -0.15 -19.10 13.69
N TYR A 80 -0.14 -17.81 13.34
CA TYR A 80 -0.23 -16.72 14.32
C TYR A 80 -1.64 -16.13 14.48
N ARG A 81 -2.59 -16.41 13.57
CA ARG A 81 -3.94 -15.82 13.58
C ARG A 81 -4.62 -15.91 14.95
N GLY A 82 -4.56 -17.06 15.59
CA GLY A 82 -5.17 -17.31 16.90
C GLY A 82 -4.52 -16.54 18.06
N LEU A 83 -3.28 -16.05 17.88
CA LEU A 83 -2.53 -15.31 18.88
C LEU A 83 -2.67 -13.78 18.73
N VAL A 84 -3.03 -13.30 17.53
CA VAL A 84 -3.30 -11.89 17.26
C VAL A 84 -4.64 -11.51 17.88
N THR A 85 -4.64 -10.53 18.77
CA THR A 85 -5.88 -10.02 19.36
C THR A 85 -6.66 -9.25 18.30
N PRO A 86 -7.95 -9.57 18.06
CA PRO A 86 -8.76 -8.78 17.15
C PRO A 86 -8.98 -7.38 17.74
N ASP A 87 -9.06 -6.37 16.88
CA ASP A 87 -9.40 -5.01 17.26
C ASP A 87 -10.85 -4.98 17.79
N ASP A 88 -11.07 -4.36 18.96
CA ASP A 88 -12.39 -4.26 19.59
C ASP A 88 -13.39 -3.50 18.71
N LYS A 89 -12.88 -2.65 17.82
CA LYS A 89 -13.66 -1.93 16.82
C LYS A 89 -13.19 -2.34 15.43
N VAL A 90 -14.15 -2.66 14.57
CA VAL A 90 -13.88 -2.87 13.15
C VAL A 90 -13.14 -1.64 12.61
N SER A 91 -11.99 -1.88 11.98
CA SER A 91 -11.17 -0.79 11.43
C SER A 91 -11.95 -0.02 10.36
N ARG A 92 -11.44 1.17 9.97
CA ARG A 92 -12.01 1.95 8.84
C ARG A 92 -12.14 1.14 7.54
N ARG A 93 -11.34 0.09 7.41
CA ARG A 93 -11.29 -0.79 6.25
C ARG A 93 -12.25 -1.97 6.35
N GLY A 94 -12.84 -2.26 7.51
CA GLY A 94 -13.66 -3.47 7.71
C GLY A 94 -12.92 -4.64 8.37
N LEU A 95 -11.62 -4.47 8.65
CA LEU A 95 -10.75 -5.55 9.14
C LEU A 95 -10.73 -5.65 10.66
N SER A 96 -10.53 -6.86 11.16
CA SER A 96 -10.56 -7.19 12.59
C SER A 96 -9.22 -7.69 13.13
N ARG A 97 -8.44 -8.42 12.33
CA ARG A 97 -7.14 -8.97 12.75
C ARG A 97 -6.05 -8.53 11.79
N TYR A 98 -5.25 -7.58 12.22
CA TYR A 98 -4.12 -7.06 11.46
C TYR A 98 -3.00 -6.61 12.41
N MET A 99 -1.76 -6.65 11.93
CA MET A 99 -0.63 -6.07 12.63
C MET A 99 0.17 -5.20 11.69
N SER A 100 0.45 -3.97 12.09
CA SER A 100 1.26 -3.03 11.32
C SER A 100 2.60 -2.85 12.02
N VAL A 101 3.71 -2.82 11.28
CA VAL A 101 5.07 -2.67 11.81
C VAL A 101 5.86 -1.67 10.98
N GLY A 102 6.92 -1.14 11.58
CA GLY A 102 7.86 -0.22 10.95
C GLY A 102 7.69 1.19 11.45
N TYR A 103 8.24 2.13 10.69
CA TYR A 103 8.42 3.50 11.11
C TYR A 103 7.31 4.40 10.56
N SER A 104 6.76 5.28 11.39
CA SER A 104 5.61 6.10 11.02
C SER A 104 5.68 7.49 11.63
N PHE A 105 4.91 8.43 11.07
CA PHE A 105 4.68 9.74 11.67
C PHE A 105 3.29 10.27 11.29
N GLY A 106 2.41 10.36 12.30
CA GLY A 106 1.00 10.68 12.13
C GLY A 106 0.17 9.96 13.20
N GLY A 107 -1.17 10.00 13.08
CA GLY A 107 -2.05 9.19 13.94
C GLY A 107 -1.96 9.47 15.45
N GLY A 108 -1.45 10.63 15.85
CA GLY A 108 -1.23 11.02 17.26
C GLY A 108 0.23 10.97 17.72
N GLN A 109 1.14 10.37 16.95
CA GLN A 109 2.57 10.45 17.22
C GLN A 109 3.07 11.90 17.09
N LYS A 110 3.83 12.36 18.10
CA LYS A 110 4.39 13.72 18.14
C LYS A 110 5.72 13.85 17.39
N ILE A 111 6.44 12.75 17.27
CA ILE A 111 7.69 12.61 16.52
C ILE A 111 7.60 11.36 15.63
N PRO A 112 8.41 11.26 14.57
CA PRO A 112 8.62 10.00 13.87
C PRO A 112 9.19 8.97 14.84
N GLN A 113 8.68 7.74 14.78
CA GLN A 113 9.15 6.61 15.61
C GLN A 113 8.56 5.29 15.09
N PRO A 114 9.10 4.14 15.51
CA PRO A 114 8.50 2.84 15.23
C PRO A 114 7.10 2.70 15.83
N LEU A 115 6.24 1.92 15.17
CA LEU A 115 4.99 1.45 15.74
C LEU A 115 5.29 0.55 16.95
N LEU A 116 4.64 0.82 18.08
CA LEU A 116 4.92 0.14 19.34
C LEU A 116 4.03 -1.09 19.51
N HIS A 117 4.64 -2.20 19.93
CA HIS A 117 3.97 -3.46 20.19
C HIS A 117 4.33 -4.00 21.58
N ASN A 118 3.45 -4.80 22.16
CA ASN A 118 3.81 -5.59 23.34
C ASN A 118 4.79 -6.72 22.94
N CYS A 119 5.46 -7.33 23.93
CA CYS A 119 6.49 -8.35 23.65
C CYS A 119 5.98 -9.57 22.88
N LYS A 120 4.71 -9.96 23.04
CA LYS A 120 4.12 -11.10 22.32
C LYS A 120 3.99 -10.76 20.83
N ASP A 121 3.41 -9.61 20.54
CA ASP A 121 3.17 -9.11 19.19
C ASP A 121 4.48 -8.80 18.46
N GLN A 122 5.48 -8.27 19.19
CA GLN A 122 6.81 -8.01 18.65
C GLN A 122 7.51 -9.29 18.16
N ARG A 123 7.37 -10.41 18.87
CA ARG A 123 7.96 -11.70 18.45
C ARG A 123 7.29 -12.26 17.19
N ILE A 124 5.97 -12.11 17.07
CA ILE A 124 5.23 -12.43 15.84
C ILE A 124 5.74 -11.53 14.69
N LEU A 125 5.91 -10.23 14.99
CA LEU A 125 6.65 -9.22 14.24
C LEU A 125 7.91 -9.76 13.56
N GLU A 126 8.86 -10.14 14.40
CA GLU A 126 10.20 -10.58 14.04
C GLU A 126 10.17 -11.86 13.20
N ASP A 127 9.29 -12.80 13.52
CA ASP A 127 9.13 -14.03 12.74
C ASP A 127 8.60 -13.74 11.32
N LEU A 128 7.65 -12.81 11.17
CA LEU A 128 7.11 -12.41 9.86
C LEU A 128 8.14 -11.64 9.03
N LEU A 129 8.88 -10.73 9.65
CA LEU A 129 9.90 -9.90 8.97
C LEU A 129 11.13 -10.73 8.54
N SER A 130 11.46 -11.78 9.30
CA SER A 130 12.57 -12.69 8.99
C SER A 130 12.21 -13.79 7.98
N ALA A 131 10.92 -13.99 7.67
CA ALA A 131 10.48 -15.02 6.74
C ALA A 131 10.85 -14.67 5.29
N GLU A 132 11.47 -15.64 4.60
CA GLU A 132 11.93 -15.49 3.22
C GLU A 132 10.79 -15.09 2.27
N CYS A 133 9.59 -15.65 2.46
CA CYS A 133 8.44 -15.33 1.62
C CYS A 133 8.08 -13.84 1.65
N PHE A 134 8.04 -13.21 2.83
CA PHE A 134 7.74 -11.78 2.93
C PHE A 134 8.90 -10.90 2.47
N GLN A 135 10.15 -11.31 2.70
CA GLN A 135 11.32 -10.61 2.14
C GLN A 135 11.31 -10.61 0.62
N ARG A 136 10.95 -11.73 -0.01
CA ARG A 136 10.84 -11.86 -1.47
C ARG A 136 9.67 -11.05 -2.04
N LEU A 137 8.51 -11.09 -1.39
CA LEU A 137 7.35 -10.27 -1.76
C LEU A 137 7.68 -8.77 -1.70
N SER A 138 8.31 -8.31 -0.62
CA SER A 138 8.72 -6.91 -0.44
C SER A 138 9.80 -6.51 -1.44
N GLY A 139 10.81 -7.36 -1.66
CA GLY A 139 11.86 -7.12 -2.66
C GLY A 139 11.31 -6.99 -4.08
N HIS A 140 10.34 -7.83 -4.46
CA HIS A 140 9.67 -7.75 -5.76
C HIS A 140 8.84 -6.47 -5.92
N LEU A 141 8.06 -6.11 -4.91
CA LEU A 141 7.31 -4.84 -4.88
C LEU A 141 8.24 -3.63 -5.00
N SER A 142 9.34 -3.59 -4.24
CA SER A 142 10.34 -2.51 -4.30
C SER A 142 11.01 -2.44 -5.68
N SER A 143 11.33 -3.59 -6.27
CA SER A 143 11.94 -3.67 -7.62
C SER A 143 10.97 -3.21 -8.71
N ALA A 144 9.69 -3.60 -8.62
CA ALA A 144 8.64 -3.12 -9.52
C ALA A 144 8.45 -1.60 -9.37
N PHE A 145 8.48 -1.08 -8.15
CA PHE A 145 8.42 0.36 -7.90
C PHE A 145 9.59 1.10 -8.56
N ALA A 146 10.83 0.64 -8.34
CA ALA A 146 12.01 1.20 -8.98
C ALA A 146 11.93 1.18 -10.52
N THR A 147 11.34 0.12 -11.09
CA THR A 147 11.18 -0.03 -12.55
C THR A 147 10.14 0.92 -13.13
N TRP A 148 8.97 1.02 -12.50
CA TRP A 148 7.80 1.70 -13.08
C TRP A 148 7.65 3.15 -12.64
N ALA A 149 8.27 3.56 -11.54
CA ALA A 149 8.33 4.95 -11.10
C ALA A 149 9.67 5.28 -10.41
N PRO A 150 10.81 5.21 -11.13
CA PRO A 150 12.15 5.41 -10.57
C PRO A 150 12.29 6.74 -9.84
N LYS A 151 11.74 7.84 -10.38
CA LYS A 151 11.75 9.17 -9.74
C LYS A 151 11.09 9.14 -8.36
N LEU A 152 9.93 8.51 -8.24
CA LEU A 152 9.18 8.43 -6.99
C LEU A 152 9.80 7.41 -6.01
N HIS A 153 10.30 6.29 -6.53
CA HIS A 153 11.05 5.31 -5.75
C HIS A 153 12.28 5.95 -5.09
N GLN A 154 13.03 6.78 -5.82
CA GLN A 154 14.16 7.52 -5.26
C GLN A 154 13.74 8.45 -4.11
N VAL A 155 12.60 9.14 -4.22
CA VAL A 155 12.07 9.97 -3.12
C VAL A 155 11.82 9.13 -1.86
N TYR A 156 11.29 7.92 -2.01
CA TYR A 156 11.11 6.99 -0.89
C TYR A 156 12.46 6.57 -0.31
N MET A 157 13.40 6.13 -1.14
CA MET A 157 14.73 5.69 -0.71
C MET A 157 15.50 6.80 0.02
N ASP A 158 15.52 8.01 -0.53
CA ASP A 158 16.18 9.19 0.07
C ASP A 158 15.54 9.56 1.42
N THR A 159 14.22 9.44 1.51
CA THR A 159 13.49 9.68 2.76
C THR A 159 13.92 8.66 3.81
N LEU A 160 13.91 7.36 3.51
CA LEU A 160 14.34 6.33 4.45
C LEU A 160 15.81 6.48 4.84
N SER A 161 16.70 6.76 3.88
CA SER A 161 18.12 6.98 4.16
C SER A 161 18.40 8.21 5.01
N SER A 162 17.56 9.25 4.93
CA SER A 162 17.61 10.38 5.85
C SER A 162 17.31 9.93 7.29
N TYR A 163 16.34 9.04 7.50
CA TYR A 163 16.07 8.48 8.82
C TYR A 163 17.19 7.56 9.33
N GLU A 164 17.73 6.69 8.46
CA GLU A 164 18.88 5.83 8.79
C GLU A 164 20.09 6.65 9.30
N ALA A 165 20.30 7.84 8.73
CA ALA A 165 21.42 8.71 9.10
C ALA A 165 21.19 9.50 10.40
N HIS A 166 19.95 9.76 10.80
CA HIS A 166 19.63 10.70 11.89
C HIS A 166 18.96 10.06 13.11
N ASP A 167 18.32 8.90 12.95
CA ASP A 167 17.63 8.20 14.04
C ASP A 167 18.18 6.77 14.21
N PRO A 168 18.96 6.50 15.26
CA PRO A 168 19.47 5.16 15.57
C PRO A 168 18.39 4.11 15.81
N SER A 169 17.14 4.51 16.09
CA SER A 169 16.01 3.58 16.26
C SER A 169 15.33 3.20 14.95
N PHE A 170 15.68 3.87 13.85
CA PHE A 170 15.13 3.56 12.54
C PHE A 170 15.77 2.29 11.97
N HIS A 171 14.91 1.36 11.54
CA HIS A 171 15.31 0.19 10.76
C HIS A 171 14.29 -0.04 9.64
N ARG A 172 14.77 -0.49 8.48
CA ARG A 172 13.90 -0.97 7.41
C ARG A 172 13.28 -2.30 7.80
N ASN A 173 12.00 -2.48 7.47
CA ASN A 173 11.28 -3.73 7.72
C ASN A 173 11.88 -4.92 6.94
N PHE A 174 12.35 -4.67 5.71
CA PHE A 174 12.92 -5.68 4.84
C PHE A 174 14.18 -5.13 4.14
N PRO A 175 15.12 -6.00 3.73
CA PRO A 175 16.28 -5.58 2.95
C PRO A 175 15.88 -4.88 1.65
N GLY A 176 16.38 -3.66 1.41
CA GLY A 176 16.16 -2.94 0.15
C GLY A 176 14.72 -2.48 -0.12
N THR A 177 13.81 -2.57 0.85
CA THR A 177 12.45 -2.05 0.67
C THR A 177 12.45 -0.52 0.58
N ALA A 178 11.58 0.00 -0.28
CA ALA A 178 11.27 1.42 -0.36
C ALA A 178 10.33 1.88 0.76
N PHE A 179 9.64 0.96 1.45
CA PHE A 179 8.55 1.28 2.35
C PHE A 179 9.00 1.37 3.82
N ALA A 180 8.57 2.43 4.52
CA ALA A 180 8.83 2.63 5.95
C ALA A 180 8.05 1.66 6.85
N ALA A 181 6.88 1.19 6.39
CA ALA A 181 5.96 0.40 7.19
C ALA A 181 5.26 -0.68 6.36
N ALA A 182 4.75 -1.70 7.05
CA ALA A 182 3.99 -2.78 6.46
C ALA A 182 2.83 -3.20 7.36
N THR A 183 1.77 -3.79 6.78
CA THR A 183 0.68 -4.44 7.52
C THR A 183 0.47 -5.85 7.02
N PHE A 184 0.41 -6.78 7.97
CA PHE A 184 -0.01 -8.17 7.77
C PHE A 184 -1.48 -8.31 8.19
N ASN A 185 -2.35 -8.70 7.27
CA ASN A 185 -3.77 -8.91 7.53
C ASN A 185 -4.02 -10.39 7.76
N PHE A 186 -4.46 -10.72 8.97
CA PHE A 186 -4.64 -12.09 9.45
C PHE A 186 -6.06 -12.60 9.30
N ASP A 187 -7.05 -11.74 9.00
CA ASP A 187 -8.43 -12.16 8.79
C ASP A 187 -8.52 -13.31 7.77
N GLU A 188 -9.33 -14.33 8.05
CA GLU A 188 -9.60 -15.46 7.15
C GLU A 188 -10.05 -14.99 5.77
N GLN A 189 -10.94 -14.01 5.79
CA GLN A 189 -11.42 -13.30 4.63
C GLN A 189 -11.20 -11.80 4.86
N THR A 190 -10.09 -11.28 4.32
CA THR A 190 -9.75 -9.85 4.34
C THR A 190 -10.63 -9.13 3.33
N GLU A 191 -11.87 -8.87 3.73
CA GLU A 191 -12.84 -8.08 2.98
C GLU A 191 -12.75 -6.61 3.38
N THR A 192 -12.50 -5.74 2.41
CA THR A 192 -12.35 -4.31 2.68
C THR A 192 -13.55 -3.53 2.18
N MET A 193 -14.01 -2.58 2.99
CA MET A 193 -14.99 -1.55 2.59
C MET A 193 -14.28 -0.47 1.77
N GLU A 194 -15.03 0.33 0.99
CA GLU A 194 -14.49 1.49 0.27
C GLU A 194 -13.76 2.45 1.23
N HIS A 195 -12.47 2.70 0.94
CA HIS A 195 -11.66 3.60 1.74
C HIS A 195 -10.54 4.26 0.94
N VAL A 196 -9.86 5.19 1.60
CA VAL A 196 -8.52 5.67 1.25
C VAL A 196 -7.62 5.57 2.47
N ASP A 197 -6.33 5.35 2.23
CA ASP A 197 -5.30 5.42 3.25
C ASP A 197 -4.76 6.84 3.37
N TYR A 198 -5.64 7.77 3.74
CA TYR A 198 -5.34 9.20 3.66
C TYR A 198 -4.10 9.65 4.46
N PHE A 199 -3.56 8.86 5.39
CA PHE A 199 -2.30 9.17 6.09
C PHE A 199 -1.03 8.83 5.30
N ASN A 200 -1.14 8.02 4.25
CA ASN A 200 -0.02 7.69 3.39
C ASN A 200 0.42 8.91 2.59
N TYR A 201 1.64 8.86 2.05
CA TYR A 201 2.17 9.95 1.24
C TYR A 201 1.29 10.21 0.01
N ILE A 202 0.88 11.47 -0.18
CA ILE A 202 -0.18 11.83 -1.12
C ILE A 202 0.12 11.47 -2.58
N THR A 203 1.37 11.60 -3.02
CA THR A 203 1.81 11.17 -4.36
C THR A 203 2.47 9.80 -4.35
N GLY A 204 2.58 9.22 -3.17
CA GLY A 204 3.23 7.96 -2.94
C GLY A 204 2.46 6.77 -3.47
N TRP A 205 3.18 5.67 -3.71
CA TRP A 205 2.58 4.36 -3.91
C TRP A 205 2.61 3.54 -2.63
N CYS A 206 1.63 2.65 -2.52
CA CYS A 206 1.55 1.62 -1.50
C CYS A 206 1.46 0.26 -2.21
N GLY A 207 2.22 -0.71 -1.68
CA GLY A 207 2.22 -2.08 -2.15
C GLY A 207 1.07 -2.86 -1.52
N ILE A 208 0.37 -3.65 -2.33
CA ILE A 208 -0.65 -4.60 -1.88
C ILE A 208 -0.34 -5.93 -2.53
N THR A 209 -0.24 -6.99 -1.73
CA THR A 209 -0.12 -8.37 -2.20
C THR A 209 -1.31 -9.18 -1.72
N ALA A 210 -2.00 -9.85 -2.65
CA ALA A 210 -3.06 -10.80 -2.33
C ALA A 210 -2.44 -12.16 -1.95
N LEU A 211 -2.96 -12.79 -0.90
CA LEU A 211 -2.54 -14.09 -0.40
C LEU A 211 -3.79 -14.94 -0.11
N GLY A 212 -3.66 -16.26 -0.09
CA GLY A 212 -4.74 -17.18 0.27
C GLY A 212 -5.15 -18.12 -0.85
N HIS A 213 -6.20 -18.90 -0.59
CA HIS A 213 -6.72 -19.91 -1.50
C HIS A 213 -8.14 -19.52 -1.91
N PHE A 214 -8.23 -18.76 -3.00
CA PHE A 214 -9.50 -18.27 -3.54
C PHE A 214 -9.50 -18.25 -5.07
N ASN A 215 -10.70 -18.32 -5.64
CA ASN A 215 -10.93 -18.14 -7.06
C ASN A 215 -11.09 -16.66 -7.39
N HIS A 216 -9.98 -16.04 -7.80
CA HIS A 216 -9.90 -14.62 -8.17
C HIS A 216 -10.81 -14.19 -9.35
N THR A 217 -11.39 -15.14 -10.09
CA THR A 217 -12.37 -14.85 -11.16
C THR A 217 -13.83 -14.81 -10.63
N LYS A 218 -14.07 -15.26 -9.39
CA LYS A 218 -15.40 -15.32 -8.77
C LYS A 218 -15.59 -14.32 -7.63
N GLY A 219 -14.53 -13.93 -6.94
CA GLY A 219 -14.57 -12.94 -5.86
C GLY A 219 -13.17 -12.42 -5.51
N ALA A 220 -13.09 -11.60 -4.45
CA ALA A 220 -11.86 -10.97 -3.94
C ALA A 220 -11.09 -10.08 -4.95
N GLN A 221 -11.75 -9.61 -6.01
CA GLN A 221 -11.21 -8.65 -6.98
C GLN A 221 -10.89 -7.31 -6.32
N MET A 222 -9.89 -6.61 -6.83
CA MET A 222 -9.64 -5.22 -6.42
C MET A 222 -10.66 -4.30 -7.09
N ILE A 223 -11.24 -3.38 -6.34
CA ILE A 223 -12.11 -2.32 -6.86
C ILE A 223 -11.35 -1.00 -6.76
N LEU A 224 -11.19 -0.30 -7.89
CA LEU A 224 -10.67 1.07 -7.96
C LEU A 224 -11.82 2.01 -8.34
N TRP A 225 -12.44 2.62 -7.33
CA TRP A 225 -13.72 3.31 -7.45
C TRP A 225 -13.68 4.53 -8.35
N ASP A 226 -12.62 5.34 -8.25
CA ASP A 226 -12.48 6.55 -9.06
C ASP A 226 -12.27 6.23 -10.55
N LEU A 227 -11.75 5.04 -10.85
CA LEU A 227 -11.51 4.56 -12.21
C LEU A 227 -12.69 3.76 -12.78
N LYS A 228 -13.71 3.48 -11.96
CA LYS A 228 -14.82 2.56 -12.29
C LYS A 228 -14.32 1.20 -12.78
N LEU A 229 -13.29 0.67 -12.12
CA LEU A 229 -12.57 -0.53 -12.52
C LEU A 229 -12.64 -1.60 -11.43
N VAL A 230 -12.94 -2.84 -11.84
CA VAL A 230 -12.81 -4.06 -11.04
C VAL A 230 -11.74 -4.91 -11.69
N ILE A 231 -10.79 -5.43 -10.91
CA ILE A 231 -9.60 -6.12 -11.41
C ILE A 231 -9.55 -7.49 -10.76
N GLU A 232 -9.55 -8.54 -11.59
CA GLU A 232 -9.19 -9.89 -11.15
C GLU A 232 -7.80 -9.84 -10.48
N PHE A 233 -7.72 -10.23 -9.21
CA PHE A 233 -6.49 -10.06 -8.42
C PHE A 233 -6.05 -11.40 -7.83
N PRO A 234 -5.21 -12.17 -8.54
CA PRO A 234 -4.85 -13.52 -8.14
C PRO A 234 -3.99 -13.58 -6.86
N PRO A 235 -4.00 -14.71 -6.15
CA PRO A 235 -3.03 -14.97 -5.09
C PRO A 235 -1.59 -14.74 -5.55
N VAL A 236 -0.73 -14.35 -4.61
CA VAL A 236 0.71 -14.01 -4.79
C VAL A 236 1.00 -12.95 -5.86
N SER A 237 -0.02 -12.22 -6.29
CA SER A 237 0.11 -11.08 -7.20
C SER A 237 0.09 -9.79 -6.39
N SER A 238 0.75 -8.76 -6.92
CA SER A 238 0.88 -7.48 -6.23
C SER A 238 0.38 -6.30 -7.06
N MET A 239 0.16 -5.17 -6.42
CA MET A 239 -0.07 -3.89 -7.08
C MET A 239 0.57 -2.75 -6.30
N LEU A 240 0.90 -1.69 -7.02
CA LEU A 240 1.32 -0.41 -6.46
C LEU A 240 0.30 0.64 -6.87
N ILE A 241 -0.35 1.25 -5.88
CA ILE A 241 -1.41 2.24 -6.10
C ILE A 241 -1.20 3.49 -5.24
N PRO A 242 -1.70 4.66 -5.67
CA PRO A 242 -1.72 5.86 -4.84
C PRO A 242 -2.88 5.82 -3.85
N SER A 243 -2.74 4.95 -2.83
CA SER A 243 -3.83 4.61 -1.90
C SER A 243 -4.32 5.79 -1.04
N CYS A 244 -3.56 6.87 -1.00
CA CYS A 244 -3.87 8.09 -0.27
C CYS A 244 -5.08 8.87 -0.84
N PHE A 245 -5.28 8.82 -2.16
CA PHE A 245 -6.40 9.50 -2.82
C PHE A 245 -7.23 8.59 -3.70
N LEU A 246 -6.69 7.46 -4.18
CA LEU A 246 -7.43 6.51 -4.99
C LEU A 246 -8.33 5.67 -4.08
N ARG A 247 -9.64 5.86 -4.18
CA ARG A 247 -10.63 5.08 -3.43
C ARG A 247 -10.59 3.63 -3.89
N HIS A 248 -10.40 2.72 -2.94
CA HIS A 248 -10.25 1.30 -3.22
C HIS A 248 -10.92 0.43 -2.17
N SER A 249 -11.21 -0.79 -2.57
CA SER A 249 -11.71 -1.89 -1.73
C SER A 249 -11.53 -3.21 -2.46
N ASN A 250 -12.06 -4.31 -1.93
CA ASN A 250 -12.18 -5.54 -2.68
C ASN A 250 -13.64 -6.02 -2.74
N THR A 251 -13.94 -6.89 -3.69
CA THR A 251 -15.20 -7.62 -3.69
C THR A 251 -15.21 -8.68 -2.59
N ALA A 252 -16.40 -9.13 -2.22
CA ALA A 252 -16.59 -10.23 -1.28
C ALA A 252 -15.74 -11.45 -1.67
N VAL A 253 -15.16 -12.10 -0.67
CA VAL A 253 -14.43 -13.35 -0.82
C VAL A 253 -15.46 -14.46 -0.99
N PRO A 254 -15.29 -15.40 -1.93
CA PRO A 254 -16.25 -16.49 -2.08
C PRO A 254 -16.39 -17.31 -0.79
N THR A 255 -17.59 -17.82 -0.52
CA THR A 255 -17.89 -18.56 0.70
C THR A 255 -16.97 -19.78 0.85
N GLY A 256 -16.30 -19.88 2.01
CA GLY A 256 -15.40 -21.00 2.33
C GLY A 256 -14.00 -20.92 1.72
N GLU A 257 -13.70 -19.84 0.99
CA GLU A 257 -12.36 -19.55 0.47
C GLU A 257 -11.61 -18.59 1.41
N THR A 258 -10.28 -18.63 1.40
CA THR A 258 -9.44 -17.77 2.25
C THR A 258 -8.78 -16.67 1.43
N ARG A 259 -8.71 -15.45 1.99
CA ARG A 259 -8.02 -14.34 1.34
C ARG A 259 -7.38 -13.42 2.38
N GLN A 260 -6.07 -13.47 2.48
CA GLN A 260 -5.24 -12.60 3.33
C GLN A 260 -4.51 -11.57 2.50
N SER A 261 -3.89 -10.57 3.14
CA SER A 261 -3.00 -9.66 2.42
C SER A 261 -1.80 -9.24 3.24
N PHE A 262 -0.78 -8.89 2.48
CA PHE A 262 0.38 -8.16 2.95
C PHE A 262 0.40 -6.82 2.23
N THR A 263 0.63 -5.73 2.96
CA THR A 263 0.65 -4.38 2.40
C THR A 263 1.86 -3.62 2.91
N GLU A 264 2.39 -2.72 2.09
CA GLU A 264 3.54 -1.89 2.41
C GLU A 264 3.26 -0.43 2.04
N PHE A 265 3.64 0.49 2.93
CA PHE A 265 3.26 1.89 2.79
C PHE A 265 4.26 2.81 3.51
N SER A 266 4.08 4.11 3.34
CA SER A 266 4.85 5.12 4.06
C SER A 266 3.96 6.31 4.39
N ALA A 267 3.94 6.68 5.67
CA ALA A 267 3.13 7.79 6.14
C ALA A 267 3.63 9.12 5.56
N GLY A 268 2.73 9.96 5.06
CA GLY A 268 3.08 11.26 4.48
C GLY A 268 3.77 12.19 5.47
N GLY A 269 3.56 11.97 6.78
CA GLY A 269 4.27 12.70 7.82
C GLY A 269 5.79 12.50 7.79
N LEU A 270 6.28 11.34 7.33
CA LEU A 270 7.72 11.08 7.23
C LEU A 270 8.39 11.96 6.18
N PHE A 271 7.81 12.02 4.98
CA PHE A 271 8.24 12.90 3.90
C PHE A 271 8.19 14.37 4.34
N ARG A 272 7.10 14.77 4.99
CA ARG A 272 6.97 16.13 5.55
C ARG A 272 8.07 16.47 6.54
N TYR A 273 8.39 15.55 7.46
CA TYR A 273 9.43 15.78 8.46
C TYR A 273 10.81 15.89 7.82
N LYS A 274 11.09 15.06 6.81
CA LYS A 274 12.32 15.12 6.01
C LYS A 274 12.44 16.44 5.25
N ASP A 275 11.37 16.89 4.59
CA ASP A 275 11.33 18.17 3.85
C ASP A 275 11.30 19.40 4.78
N ASP A 276 10.89 19.19 6.04
CA ASP A 276 11.01 20.14 7.15
C ASP A 276 12.38 19.99 7.88
N GLU A 277 13.40 19.45 7.21
CA GLU A 277 14.79 19.32 7.72
C GLU A 277 14.89 18.56 9.04
N MET A 278 14.11 17.49 9.18
CA MET A 278 14.03 16.69 10.39
C MET A 278 13.55 17.48 11.62
N ARG A 279 12.68 18.50 11.41
CA ARG A 279 12.08 19.29 12.49
C ARG A 279 10.58 19.10 12.56
N THR A 280 10.05 19.06 13.79
CA THR A 280 8.60 19.09 13.96
C THR A 280 8.08 20.51 13.74
N ARG A 281 6.95 20.65 13.04
CA ARG A 281 6.30 21.97 12.86
C ARG A 281 5.89 22.64 14.17
N VAL A 282 5.76 21.89 15.26
CA VAL A 282 5.50 22.44 16.61
C VAL A 282 6.70 23.26 17.10
N SER A 283 7.92 22.90 16.71
CA SER A 283 9.14 23.64 17.05
C SER A 283 9.40 24.89 16.18
N MET A 284 8.59 25.10 15.13
CA MET A 284 8.71 26.23 14.20
C MET A 284 7.87 27.43 14.65
N SER A 285 8.26 28.63 14.21
CA SER A 285 7.44 29.84 14.36
C SER A 285 6.10 29.71 13.61
N ASN A 286 5.12 30.55 13.95
CA ASN A 286 3.82 30.54 13.28
C ASN A 286 3.95 30.95 11.80
N GLU A 287 4.82 31.92 11.52
CA GLU A 287 5.13 32.42 10.19
C GLU A 287 5.76 31.32 9.33
N GLU A 288 6.81 30.65 9.83
CA GLU A 288 7.49 29.54 9.16
C GLU A 288 6.52 28.37 8.89
N ARG A 289 5.71 28.00 9.88
CA ARG A 289 4.71 26.93 9.72
C ARG A 289 3.71 27.26 8.62
N LYS A 290 3.18 28.49 8.60
CA LYS A 290 2.21 28.94 7.59
C LYS A 290 2.83 28.97 6.20
N GLN A 291 4.09 29.37 6.09
CA GLN A 291 4.85 29.32 4.85
C GLN A 291 5.00 27.88 4.35
N LYS A 292 5.56 26.98 5.16
CA LYS A 292 5.73 25.55 4.82
C LYS A 292 4.41 24.86 4.47
N GLU A 293 3.30 25.23 5.11
CA GLU A 293 1.96 24.72 4.76
C GLU A 293 1.44 25.23 3.41
N THR A 294 1.80 26.45 3.03
CA THR A 294 1.41 27.03 1.74
C THR A 294 2.22 26.39 0.62
N GLU A 295 3.54 26.34 0.78
CA GLU A 295 4.47 25.67 -0.15
C GLU A 295 4.07 24.21 -0.38
N ALA A 296 3.81 23.44 0.69
CA ALA A 296 3.39 22.05 0.57
C ALA A 296 2.11 21.86 -0.27
N ARG A 297 1.15 22.79 -0.15
CA ARG A 297 -0.11 22.73 -0.91
C ARG A 297 0.08 23.08 -2.38
N GLU A 298 0.98 24.00 -2.68
CA GLU A 298 1.33 24.38 -4.05
C GLU A 298 2.09 23.24 -4.73
N SER A 299 3.14 22.72 -4.08
CA SER A 299 3.93 21.60 -4.60
C SER A 299 3.11 20.34 -4.80
N ALA A 300 2.12 20.05 -3.96
CA ALA A 300 1.27 18.86 -4.12
C ALA A 300 0.50 18.82 -5.45
N ARG A 301 0.24 19.98 -6.08
CA ARG A 301 -0.42 20.04 -7.40
C ARG A 301 0.51 19.61 -8.53
N GLU A 302 1.79 19.92 -8.39
CA GLU A 302 2.82 19.58 -9.37
C GLU A 302 3.44 18.21 -9.09
N ALA A 303 3.29 17.70 -7.87
CA ALA A 303 3.89 16.45 -7.43
C ALA A 303 3.42 15.24 -8.26
N VAL A 304 2.27 15.31 -8.95
CA VAL A 304 1.84 14.27 -9.92
C VAL A 304 2.80 14.12 -11.12
N ASN A 305 3.63 15.12 -11.40
CA ASN A 305 4.67 15.05 -12.44
C ASN A 305 5.85 14.15 -12.04
N ILE A 306 5.88 13.66 -10.79
CA ILE A 306 6.85 12.65 -10.34
C ILE A 306 6.60 11.28 -11.01
N TYR A 307 5.37 11.01 -11.45
CA TYR A 307 5.05 9.77 -12.16
C TYR A 307 5.77 9.74 -13.50
N SER A 308 6.21 8.54 -13.88
CA SER A 308 6.93 8.33 -15.13
C SER A 308 5.95 8.06 -16.26
N THR A 309 6.32 8.47 -17.47
CA THR A 309 5.68 8.06 -18.71
C THR A 309 6.45 6.90 -19.33
N PHE A 310 5.80 6.11 -20.19
CA PHE A 310 6.50 5.06 -20.93
C PHE A 310 7.69 5.58 -21.74
N LYS A 311 7.56 6.79 -22.29
CA LYS A 311 8.65 7.43 -23.04
C LYS A 311 9.87 7.66 -22.16
N GLU A 312 9.69 8.28 -20.99
CA GLU A 312 10.80 8.49 -20.04
C GLU A 312 11.45 7.17 -19.60
N LEU A 313 10.65 6.12 -19.36
CA LEU A 313 11.18 4.81 -19.00
C LEU A 313 11.98 4.17 -20.14
N ALA A 314 11.48 4.23 -21.38
CA ALA A 314 12.17 3.72 -22.55
C ALA A 314 13.49 4.47 -22.81
N ASP A 315 13.46 5.81 -22.72
CA ASP A 315 14.64 6.65 -22.89
C ASP A 315 15.75 6.30 -21.86
N THR A 316 15.36 5.94 -20.63
CA THR A 316 16.29 5.51 -19.57
C THR A 316 16.96 4.16 -19.84
N VAL A 317 16.25 3.22 -20.49
CA VAL A 317 16.81 1.89 -20.82
C VAL A 317 17.70 1.94 -22.06
N LEU A 318 17.43 2.88 -22.97
CA LEU A 318 18.14 3.02 -24.24
C LEU A 318 19.37 3.93 -24.17
N SER A 319 19.53 4.70 -23.08
CA SER A 319 20.71 5.54 -22.80
C SER A 319 21.85 4.75 -22.17
#